data_AF-A0A0T7BPY9-F1
#
_entry.id   AF-A0A0T7BPY9-F1
#
_cell.length_a   1.000
_cell.length_b   1.000
_cell.length_c   1.000
_cell.angle_alpha   90.00
_cell.angle_beta   90.00
_cell.angle_gamma   90.00
#
_symmetry.space_group_name_H-M   'P 1'
#
loop_
_entity.id
_entity.type
_entity.pdbx_description
1 polymer ?
#
loop_
_entity_poly.entity_id
_entity_poly.type
_entity_poly.pdbx_seq_one_letter_code
_entity_poly.pdbx_strand_id
1 'polypeptide(L)'
;MSLEQVNAFYAVLNSDTSIYQKYYDKCCYRGFFGSCHWDKAKVISFAASLGYDFTERELDAAWFGDDVSNLDEPINTSIYRQISAY
;
A
#
# COMPACT_ATOMS: atom_id res chain seq x y z
N MET A 1 -6.91 -4.69 13.56
CA MET A 1 -8.34 -4.45 13.37
C MET A 1 -8.67 -4.96 11.96
N SER A 2 -9.86 -4.73 11.40
CA SER A 2 -10.30 -5.48 10.22
C SER A 2 -9.90 -4.80 8.90
N LEU A 3 -9.35 -5.57 7.96
CA LEU A 3 -9.24 -5.26 6.52
C LEU A 3 -10.53 -4.62 5.93
N GLU A 4 -11.68 -4.90 6.54
CA GLU A 4 -12.96 -4.25 6.25
C GLU A 4 -12.92 -2.71 6.32
N GLN A 5 -12.18 -2.11 7.27
CA GLN A 5 -12.09 -0.65 7.34
C GLN A 5 -11.30 -0.07 6.16
N VAL A 6 -10.23 -0.75 5.74
CA VAL A 6 -9.44 -0.36 4.55
C VAL A 6 -10.31 -0.48 3.29
N ASN A 7 -11.06 -1.58 3.16
CA ASN A 7 -11.99 -1.76 2.05
C ASN A 7 -13.11 -0.71 2.03
N ALA A 8 -13.68 -0.37 3.18
CA ALA A 8 -14.70 0.67 3.29
C ALA A 8 -14.14 2.05 2.92
N PHE A 9 -12.92 2.37 3.35
CA PHE A 9 -12.21 3.57 2.93
C PHE A 9 -12.03 3.63 1.40
N TYR A 10 -11.54 2.55 0.78
CA TYR A 10 -11.38 2.51 -0.69
C TYR A 10 -12.71 2.53 -1.44
N ALA A 11 -13.79 1.98 -0.88
CA ALA A 11 -15.12 2.07 -1.47
C ALA A 11 -15.61 3.53 -1.53
N VAL A 12 -15.35 4.32 -0.47
CA VAL A 12 -15.65 5.76 -0.45
C VAL A 12 -14.77 6.51 -1.44
N LEU A 13 -13.47 6.21 -1.48
CA LEU A 13 -12.56 6.82 -2.47
C LEU A 13 -13.01 6.57 -3.91
N ASN A 14 -13.46 5.36 -4.24
CA ASN A 14 -13.95 5.04 -5.58
C ASN A 14 -15.33 5.65 -5.89
N SER A 15 -16.15 5.87 -4.87
CA SER A 15 -17.49 6.43 -5.06
C SER A 15 -17.45 7.96 -5.24
N ASP A 16 -16.51 8.65 -4.61
CA ASP A 16 -16.41 10.11 -4.67
C ASP A 16 -15.10 10.56 -5.32
N THR A 17 -15.22 11.00 -6.58
CA THR A 17 -14.08 11.44 -7.40
C THR A 17 -13.38 12.66 -6.81
N SER A 18 -14.09 13.49 -6.03
CA SER A 18 -13.50 14.67 -5.39
C SER A 18 -12.61 14.29 -4.21
N ILE A 19 -12.98 13.23 -3.47
CA ILE A 19 -12.17 12.67 -2.39
C ILE A 19 -10.98 11.92 -2.98
N TYR A 20 -11.18 11.18 -4.07
CA TYR A 20 -10.09 10.53 -4.80
C TYR A 20 -9.03 11.53 -5.28
N GLN A 21 -9.43 12.68 -5.83
CA GLN A 21 -8.47 13.70 -6.24
C GLN A 21 -7.67 14.26 -5.06
N LYS A 22 -8.30 14.50 -3.91
CA LYS A 22 -7.59 14.94 -2.70
C LYS A 22 -6.66 13.88 -2.17
N TYR A 23 -7.08 12.62 -2.21
CA TYR A 23 -6.26 11.47 -1.86
C TYR A 23 -5.04 11.38 -2.77
N TYR A 24 -5.22 11.48 -4.09
CA TYR A 24 -4.15 11.51 -5.07
C TYR A 24 -3.22 12.70 -4.81
N ASP A 25 -3.71 13.92 -4.72
CA ASP A 25 -2.86 15.12 -4.55
C ASP A 25 -2.06 15.11 -3.23
N LYS A 26 -2.66 14.64 -2.13
CA LYS A 26 -2.00 14.62 -0.82
C LYS A 26 -1.08 13.42 -0.59
N CYS A 27 -1.50 12.24 -1.05
CA CYS A 27 -0.84 10.98 -0.73
C CYS A 27 0.11 10.51 -1.85
N CYS A 28 -0.04 11.01 -3.08
CA CYS A 28 0.87 10.75 -4.18
C CYS A 28 2.03 11.76 -4.16
N TYR A 29 3.22 11.31 -3.80
CA TYR A 29 4.43 12.06 -4.12
C TYR A 29 4.82 11.79 -5.57
N ARG A 30 4.79 12.82 -6.41
CA ARG A 30 5.28 12.71 -7.79
C ARG A 30 6.80 12.64 -7.80
N GLY A 31 7.34 11.48 -8.15
CA GLY A 31 8.76 11.26 -8.37
C GLY A 31 9.23 11.81 -9.73
N PHE A 32 10.55 11.77 -9.92
CA PHE A 32 11.27 12.39 -11.05
C PHE A 32 10.89 11.87 -12.45
N PHE A 33 10.15 10.75 -12.53
CA PHE A 33 9.68 10.15 -13.79
C PHE A 33 8.15 10.07 -13.90
N GLY A 34 7.41 10.87 -13.14
CA GLY A 34 5.95 10.77 -13.08
C GLY A 34 5.45 9.53 -12.35
N SER A 35 6.35 8.80 -11.67
CA SER A 35 5.98 7.75 -10.74
C SER A 35 5.27 8.36 -9.53
N CYS A 36 4.14 7.79 -9.17
CA CYS A 36 3.41 8.15 -7.98
C CYS A 36 3.90 7.28 -6.82
N HIS A 37 4.65 7.89 -5.89
CA HIS A 37 5.04 7.21 -4.67
C HIS A 37 3.96 7.46 -3.61
N TRP A 38 3.20 6.43 -3.29
CA TRP A 38 2.16 6.50 -2.27
C TRP A 38 2.78 6.43 -0.88
N ASP A 39 2.58 7.48 -0.10
CA ASP A 39 3.06 7.56 1.28
C ASP A 39 2.02 6.94 2.23
N LYS A 40 2.34 5.77 2.79
CA LYS A 40 1.43 5.00 3.67
C LYS A 40 0.97 5.79 4.88
N ALA A 41 1.88 6.54 5.52
CA ALA A 41 1.56 7.36 6.68
C ALA A 41 0.56 8.47 6.34
N LYS A 42 0.68 9.06 5.15
CA LYS A 42 -0.30 10.05 4.65
C LYS A 42 -1.64 9.43 4.32
N VAL A 43 -1.66 8.22 3.74
CA VAL A 43 -2.90 7.48 3.47
C VAL A 43 -3.65 7.20 4.76
N ILE A 44 -2.97 6.71 5.78
CA ILE A 44 -3.57 6.46 7.11
C ILE A 44 -4.06 7.76 7.74
N SER A 45 -3.26 8.83 7.71
CA SER A 45 -3.67 10.13 8.24
C SER A 45 -4.90 10.70 7.51
N PHE A 46 -5.00 10.46 6.20
CA PHE A 46 -6.14 10.87 5.39
C PHE A 46 -7.39 10.02 5.71
N ALA A 47 -7.23 8.72 5.86
CA ALA A 47 -8.28 7.82 6.29
C ALA A 47 -8.81 8.18 7.70
N ALA A 48 -7.92 8.49 8.63
CA ALA A 48 -8.26 8.97 9.98
C ALA A 48 -9.07 10.27 9.93
N SER A 49 -8.74 11.17 8.98
CA SER A 49 -9.50 12.40 8.75
C SER A 49 -10.93 12.16 8.24
N LEU A 50 -11.19 10.98 7.65
CA LEU A 50 -12.50 10.55 7.19
C LEU A 50 -13.23 9.65 8.20
N GLY A 51 -12.60 9.35 9.35
CA GLY A 51 -13.16 8.50 10.41
C GLY A 51 -12.83 7.01 10.30
N TYR A 52 -11.90 6.63 9.43
CA TYR A 52 -11.38 5.26 9.32
C TYR A 52 -10.06 5.13 10.05
N ASP A 53 -9.90 4.11 10.89
CA ASP A 53 -8.68 3.88 11.66
C ASP A 53 -8.08 2.51 11.28
N PHE A 54 -6.92 2.54 10.62
CA PHE A 54 -6.18 1.35 10.25
C PHE A 54 -4.68 1.60 10.26
N THR A 55 -3.92 0.54 10.47
CA THR A 55 -2.46 0.53 10.58
C THR A 55 -1.79 0.32 9.23
N GLU A 56 -0.49 0.60 9.16
CA GLU A 56 0.32 0.35 7.95
C GLU A 56 0.28 -1.12 7.53
N ARG A 57 0.26 -2.07 8.48
CA ARG A 57 0.16 -3.50 8.16
C ARG A 57 -1.14 -3.86 7.46
N GLU A 58 -2.25 -3.26 7.88
CA GLU A 58 -3.55 -3.51 7.27
C GLU A 58 -3.64 -2.90 5.87
N LEU A 59 -3.02 -1.73 5.69
CA LEU A 59 -2.89 -1.09 4.38
C LEU A 59 -1.97 -1.91 3.44
N ASP A 60 -0.85 -2.42 3.96
CA ASP A 60 0.05 -3.31 3.23
C ASP A 60 -0.65 -4.60 2.79
N ALA A 61 -1.39 -5.23 3.70
CA ALA A 61 -2.17 -6.43 3.39
C ALA A 61 -3.22 -6.15 2.30
N ALA A 62 -3.81 -4.95 2.27
CA ALA A 62 -4.76 -4.56 1.22
C ALA A 62 -4.08 -4.24 -0.12
N TRP A 63 -2.87 -3.68 -0.13
CA TRP A 63 -2.15 -3.28 -1.35
C TRP A 63 -1.40 -4.42 -2.01
N PHE A 64 -0.84 -5.32 -1.21
CA PHE A 64 0.07 -6.35 -1.67
C PHE A 64 -0.42 -7.77 -1.35
N GLY A 65 -1.56 -7.91 -0.66
CA GLY A 65 -2.05 -9.19 -0.15
C GLY A 65 -1.40 -9.57 1.19
N ASP A 66 -1.98 -10.57 1.86
CA ASP A 66 -1.50 -11.13 3.15
C ASP A 66 -0.08 -11.75 3.08
N ASP A 67 0.48 -11.86 1.87
CA ASP A 67 1.77 -12.46 1.56
C ASP A 67 3.00 -11.59 1.90
N VAL A 68 2.81 -10.34 2.40
CA VAL A 68 3.95 -9.49 2.81
C VAL A 68 4.56 -9.94 4.16
N SER A 69 3.97 -10.93 4.82
CA SER A 69 4.49 -11.51 6.06
C SER A 69 5.76 -12.38 5.88
N ASN A 70 6.25 -12.59 4.65
CA ASN A 70 7.40 -13.46 4.37
C ASN A 70 8.69 -12.74 3.94
N LEU A 71 8.86 -11.46 4.22
CA LEU A 71 10.17 -10.79 4.01
C LEU A 71 11.21 -11.08 5.11
N ASP A 72 10.86 -11.90 6.11
CA ASP A 72 11.79 -12.47 7.10
C ASP A 72 12.33 -13.87 6.71
N GLU A 73 12.06 -14.37 5.50
CA GLU A 73 12.82 -15.52 5.00
C GLU A 73 14.16 -15.03 4.42
N PRO A 74 15.32 -15.47 4.97
CA PRO A 74 16.60 -15.16 4.35
C PRO A 74 16.59 -15.77 2.96
N ILE A 75 16.66 -14.92 1.93
CA ILE A 75 16.83 -15.31 0.53
C ILE A 75 17.98 -16.32 0.50
N ASN A 76 17.66 -17.62 0.35
CA ASN A 76 18.67 -18.64 0.21
C ASN A 76 19.29 -18.49 -1.20
N THR A 77 20.31 -17.64 -1.29
CA THR A 77 21.10 -17.35 -2.49
C THR A 77 21.76 -18.57 -3.14
N SER A 78 21.57 -19.78 -2.61
CA SER A 78 22.04 -21.03 -3.22
C SER A 78 21.39 -21.35 -4.57
N ILE A 79 20.18 -20.86 -4.85
CA ILE A 79 19.43 -21.28 -6.07
C ILE A 79 19.92 -20.52 -7.32
N TYR A 80 20.39 -19.28 -7.19
CA TYR A 80 20.88 -18.48 -8.32
C TYR A 80 22.24 -18.92 -8.86
N ARG A 81 23.02 -19.74 -8.14
CA ARG A 81 24.31 -20.25 -8.65
C ARG A 81 24.19 -21.40 -9.64
N GLN A 82 23.05 -22.10 -9.70
CA GLN A 82 22.91 -23.26 -10.59
C GLN A 82 22.48 -22.90 -12.01
N ILE A 83 21.94 -21.70 -12.24
CA ILE A 83 21.38 -21.32 -13.55
C ILE A 83 22.43 -20.67 -14.48
N SER A 84 23.61 -20.27 -13.96
CA SER A 84 24.69 -19.66 -14.77
C SER A 84 25.74 -20.64 -15.30
N ALA A 85 25.45 -21.94 -15.34
CA ALA A 85 26.40 -22.96 -15.80
C ALA A 85 25.84 -23.85 -16.94
N TYR A 86 25.13 -23.26 -17.91
CA TYR A 86 24.79 -23.88 -19.19
C TYR A 86 25.23 -23.01 -20.36
#